data_AF-A0A918W6Q8-F1
#
_entry.id   AF-A0A918W6Q8-F1
#
_cell.length_a   1.000
_cell.length_b   1.000
_cell.length_c   1.000
_cell.angle_alpha   90.00
_cell.angle_beta   90.00
_cell.angle_gamma   90.00
#
_symmetry.space_group_name_H-M   'P 1'
#
loop_
_entity.id
_entity.type
_entity.pdbx_description
1 polymer ?
#
loop_
_entity_poly.entity_id
_entity_poly.type
_entity_poly.pdbx_seq_one_letter_code
_entity_poly.pdbx_strand_id
1 'polypeptide(L)'
;MAEVPAVRARLTETTAETGRRLARALADRTGRDPDDLEVRVFTAAVLGALREAVLHWAERGRTDDLLALLHRAVDTLKAGPALPARP
;
A
#
# COMPACT_ATOMS: atom_id res chain seq x y z
N MET A 1 15.75 10.19 6.28
CA MET A 1 15.84 9.61 4.91
C MET A 1 14.86 10.24 3.89
N ALA A 2 14.40 11.49 4.07
CA ALA A 2 13.47 12.14 3.12
C ALA A 2 13.78 13.64 2.86
N GLU A 3 15.01 14.10 3.12
CA GLU A 3 15.37 15.52 2.95
C GLU A 3 15.73 15.92 1.52
N VAL A 4 16.02 14.97 0.64
CA VAL A 4 16.44 15.27 -0.73
C VAL A 4 15.21 15.29 -1.66
N PRO A 5 14.87 16.43 -2.30
CA PRO A 5 13.71 16.53 -3.18
C PRO A 5 13.74 15.55 -4.35
N ALA A 6 14.92 15.30 -4.92
CA ALA A 6 15.10 14.31 -5.99
C ALA A 6 14.82 12.87 -5.51
N VAL A 7 15.16 12.55 -4.26
CA VAL A 7 14.87 11.24 -3.66
C VAL A 7 13.36 11.10 -3.41
N ARG A 8 12.68 12.17 -2.96
CA ARG A 8 11.22 12.19 -2.87
C ARG A 8 10.55 12.00 -4.22
N ALA A 9 10.99 12.74 -5.24
CA ALA A 9 10.48 12.63 -6.60
C ALA A 9 10.67 11.21 -7.13
N ARG A 10 11.87 10.63 -6.97
CA ARG A 10 12.17 9.28 -7.43
C ARG A 10 11.40 8.19 -6.67
N LEU A 11 11.18 8.35 -5.37
CA LEU A 11 10.33 7.46 -4.59
C LEU A 11 8.87 7.53 -5.08
N THR A 12 8.36 8.73 -5.35
CA THR A 12 7.03 8.92 -5.95
C THR A 12 6.95 8.29 -7.34
N GLU A 13 7.99 8.44 -8.16
CA GLU A 13 8.07 7.90 -9.54
C GLU A 13 8.12 6.36 -9.56
N THR A 14 8.94 5.76 -8.68
CA THR A 14 9.08 4.31 -8.53
C THR A 14 7.80 3.69 -7.96
N THR A 15 7.15 4.39 -7.03
CA THR A 15 5.83 4.02 -6.50
C THR A 15 4.75 4.15 -7.59
N ALA A 16 4.87 5.15 -8.47
CA ALA A 16 3.94 5.36 -9.59
C ALA A 16 4.05 4.27 -10.66
N GLU A 17 5.25 3.75 -10.98
CA GLU A 17 5.39 2.65 -11.94
C GLU A 17 4.87 1.32 -11.38
N THR A 18 5.20 1.02 -10.12
CA THR A 18 4.67 -0.16 -9.40
C THR A 18 3.14 -0.06 -9.28
N GLY A 19 2.63 1.13 -8.98
CA GLY A 19 1.21 1.43 -8.95
C GLY A 19 0.52 1.25 -10.29
N ARG A 20 1.12 1.68 -11.41
CA ARG A 20 0.54 1.45 -12.75
C ARG A 20 0.41 -0.03 -13.10
N ARG A 21 1.35 -0.88 -12.68
CA ARG A 21 1.26 -2.33 -12.91
C ARG A 21 0.15 -2.98 -12.08
N LEU A 22 0.05 -2.60 -10.80
CA LEU A 22 -1.03 -3.05 -9.92
C LEU A 22 -2.41 -2.56 -10.39
N ALA A 23 -2.52 -1.29 -10.79
CA ALA A 23 -3.76 -0.70 -11.29
C ALA A 23 -4.28 -1.43 -12.53
N ARG A 24 -3.42 -1.75 -13.50
CA ARG A 24 -3.79 -2.56 -14.66
C ARG A 24 -4.29 -3.95 -14.28
N ALA A 25 -3.56 -4.66 -13.41
CA ALA A 25 -3.98 -5.98 -12.96
C ALA A 25 -5.30 -5.96 -12.18
N LEU A 26 -5.61 -4.86 -11.49
CA LEU A 26 -6.88 -4.65 -10.79
C LEU A 26 -8.01 -4.31 -11.77
N ALA A 27 -7.75 -3.44 -12.73
CA ALA A 27 -8.67 -3.07 -13.81
C ALA A 27 -9.12 -4.30 -14.60
N ASP A 28 -8.16 -5.10 -15.10
CA ASP A 28 -8.42 -6.32 -15.87
C ASP A 28 -9.32 -7.30 -15.10
N ARG A 29 -9.08 -7.45 -13.79
CA ARG A 29 -9.79 -8.42 -12.96
C ARG A 29 -11.15 -7.92 -12.45
N THR A 30 -11.40 -6.61 -12.55
CA THR A 30 -12.66 -6.00 -12.11
C THR A 30 -13.52 -5.47 -13.26
N GLY A 31 -13.04 -5.57 -14.50
CA GLY A 31 -13.71 -5.03 -15.68
C GLY A 31 -13.80 -3.50 -15.66
N ARG A 32 -12.85 -2.83 -15.01
CA ARG A 32 -12.78 -1.36 -14.89
C ARG A 32 -11.70 -0.77 -15.79
N ASP A 33 -11.74 0.53 -16.01
CA ASP A 33 -10.64 1.24 -16.66
C ASP A 33 -9.47 1.43 -15.67
N PRO A 34 -8.21 1.20 -16.06
CA PRO A 34 -7.05 1.44 -15.19
C PRO A 34 -6.87 2.89 -14.75
N ASP A 35 -7.45 3.85 -15.48
CA ASP A 35 -7.44 5.27 -15.13
C ASP A 35 -8.67 5.70 -14.30
N ASP A 36 -9.62 4.80 -14.05
CA ASP A 36 -10.76 5.03 -13.14
C ASP A 36 -10.26 5.47 -11.77
N LEU A 37 -10.93 6.47 -11.19
CA LEU A 37 -10.58 7.02 -9.89
C LEU A 37 -10.59 5.93 -8.81
N GLU A 38 -11.57 5.04 -8.83
CA GLU A 38 -11.73 3.92 -7.90
C GLU A 38 -10.52 2.97 -7.96
N VAL A 39 -10.06 2.62 -9.16
CA VAL A 39 -8.89 1.74 -9.36
C VAL A 39 -7.63 2.44 -8.85
N ARG A 40 -7.47 3.72 -9.16
CA ARG A 40 -6.31 4.52 -8.72
C ARG A 40 -6.28 4.71 -7.21
N VAL A 41 -7.42 5.04 -6.59
CA VAL A 41 -7.55 5.21 -5.13
C VAL A 41 -7.28 3.90 -4.42
N PHE A 42 -7.88 2.79 -4.87
CA PHE A 42 -7.67 1.49 -4.26
C PHE A 42 -6.21 1.05 -4.37
N THR A 43 -5.59 1.23 -5.54
CA THR A 43 -4.17 0.92 -5.75
C THR A 43 -3.26 1.74 -4.84
N ALA A 44 -3.51 3.05 -4.70
CA ALA A 44 -2.77 3.91 -3.81
C ALA A 44 -2.92 3.49 -2.34
N ALA A 45 -4.13 3.13 -1.91
CA ALA A 45 -4.40 2.64 -0.56
C ALA A 45 -3.65 1.34 -0.25
N VAL A 46 -3.68 0.37 -1.17
CA VAL A 46 -2.93 -0.90 -1.04
C VAL A 46 -1.43 -0.66 -0.91
N LEU A 47 -0.85 0.16 -1.79
CA LEU A 47 0.58 0.49 -1.71
C LEU A 47 0.94 1.20 -0.40
N GLY A 48 0.08 2.11 0.07
CA GLY A 48 0.22 2.77 1.37
C GLY A 48 0.24 1.76 2.52
N ALA A 49 -0.73 0.85 2.56
CA ALA A 49 -0.82 -0.14 3.65
C ALA A 49 0.38 -1.10 3.69
N LEU A 50 0.85 -1.58 2.52
CA LEU A 50 2.03 -2.44 2.47
C LEU A 50 3.30 -1.70 2.92
N ARG A 51 3.45 -0.43 2.52
CA ARG A 51 4.55 0.43 2.96
C ARG A 51 4.54 0.59 4.49
N GLU A 52 3.38 0.91 5.07
CA GLU A 52 3.24 1.08 6.51
C GLU A 52 3.53 -0.21 7.29
N ALA A 53 3.11 -1.37 6.78
CA ALA A 53 3.44 -2.66 7.38
C ALA A 53 4.96 -2.92 7.44
N VAL A 54 5.68 -2.59 6.37
CA VAL A 54 7.15 -2.72 6.31
C VAL A 54 7.84 -1.75 7.28
N LEU A 55 7.37 -0.50 7.36
CA LEU A 55 7.91 0.48 8.31
C LEU A 55 7.66 0.05 9.77
N HIS A 56 6.42 -0.35 10.07
CA HIS A 56 6.02 -0.87 11.38
C HIS A 56 6.87 -2.05 11.85
N TRP A 57 7.18 -2.96 10.93
CA TRP A 57 8.06 -4.10 11.15
C TRP A 57 9.51 -3.68 11.42
N ALA A 58 10.03 -2.75 10.61
CA ALA A 58 11.40 -2.26 10.74
C ALA A 58 11.62 -1.51 12.07
N GLU A 59 10.65 -0.72 12.52
CA GLU A 59 10.66 -0.01 13.80
C GLU A 59 10.64 -0.94 15.02
N ARG A 60 10.06 -2.13 14.88
CA ARG A 60 9.96 -3.16 15.93
C ARG A 60 11.15 -4.11 15.98
N GLY A 61 12.26 -3.75 15.35
CA GLY A 61 13.48 -4.56 15.38
C GLY A 61 13.41 -5.79 14.47
N ARG A 62 12.45 -5.86 13.55
CA ARG A 62 12.33 -6.92 12.54
C ARG A 62 12.09 -8.33 13.13
N THR A 63 11.55 -8.40 14.34
CA THR A 63 11.31 -9.66 15.05
C THR A 63 9.95 -10.27 14.73
N ASP A 64 8.98 -9.44 14.36
CA ASP A 64 7.65 -9.91 13.99
C ASP A 64 7.67 -10.61 12.62
N ASP A 65 6.68 -11.48 12.37
CA ASP A 65 6.48 -12.07 11.05
C ASP A 65 5.98 -11.00 10.06
N LEU A 66 6.85 -10.61 9.12
CA LEU A 66 6.54 -9.63 8.09
C LEU A 66 5.34 -10.06 7.23
N LEU A 67 5.21 -11.35 6.90
CA LEU A 67 4.10 -11.82 6.07
C LEU A 67 2.77 -11.67 6.80
N ALA A 68 2.74 -11.99 8.10
CA ALA A 68 1.58 -11.78 8.94
C ALA A 68 1.17 -10.29 9.03
N LEU A 69 2.16 -9.39 9.11
CA LEU A 69 1.91 -7.95 9.10
C LEU A 69 1.34 -7.45 7.76
N LEU A 70 1.85 -7.96 6.63
CA LEU A 70 1.33 -7.61 5.30
C LEU A 70 -0.12 -8.10 5.13
N HIS A 71 -0.44 -9.33 5.55
CA HIS A 71 -1.81 -9.83 5.53
C HIS A 71 -2.74 -8.96 6.38
N ARG A 72 -2.32 -8.63 7.61
CA ARG A 72 -3.10 -7.77 8.50
C ARG A 72 -3.36 -6.38 7.92
N ALA A 73 -2.40 -5.82 7.19
CA ALA A 73 -2.57 -4.53 6.53
C ALA A 73 -3.62 -4.58 5.42
N VAL A 74 -3.62 -5.65 4.61
CA VAL A 74 -4.63 -5.88 3.57
C VAL A 74 -6.01 -6.15 4.19
N ASP A 75 -6.10 -6.91 5.27
CA ASP A 75 -7.37 -7.18 5.94
C ASP A 75 -7.95 -5.92 6.61
N THR A 76 -7.08 -5.06 7.15
CA THR A 76 -7.48 -3.73 7.64
C THR A 76 -8.08 -2.88 6.53
N LEU A 77 -7.46 -2.87 5.35
CA LEU A 77 -8.00 -2.15 4.19
C LEU A 77 -9.38 -2.68 3.76
N LYS A 78 -9.57 -4.01 3.78
CA LYS A 78 -10.87 -4.63 3.43
C LYS A 78 -11.96 -4.33 4.46
N ALA A 79 -11.61 -4.33 5.74
CA ALA A 79 -12.56 -4.10 6.83
C ALA A 79 -12.98 -2.62 6.96
N GLY A 80 -12.15 -1.69 6.46
CA GLY A 80 -12.35 -0.26 6.65
C GLY A 80 -12.07 0.18 8.10
N PRO A 81 -12.35 1.45 8.45
CA PRO A 81 -12.01 2.02 9.76
C PRO A 81 -12.77 1.40 10.95
N ALA A 82 -13.73 0.51 10.73
CA ALA A 82 -14.52 -0.15 11.76
C ALA A 82 -13.77 -1.32 12.46
N LEU A 83 -12.45 -1.20 12.65
CA LEU A 83 -11.72 -2.14 13.51
C LEU A 83 -12.18 -1.92 14.96
N PRO A 84 -12.59 -2.97 15.69
CA PRO A 84 -12.80 -2.83 17.13
C PRO A 84 -11.50 -2.34 17.77
N ALA A 85 -11.62 -1.32 18.64
CA ALA A 85 -10.49 -0.85 19.43
C ALA A 85 -9.82 -2.04 20.13
N ARG A 86 -8.49 -2.10 20.10
CA ARG A 86 -7.76 -3.09 20.89
C ARG A 86 -8.18 -2.92 22.37
N PRO A 87 -8.50 -4.02 23.09
CA PRO A 87 -8.71 -3.96 24.53
C PRO A 87 -7.43 -3.51 25.25
#